data_AF-A0ABD1CDG3-F1
#
_entry.id   AF-A0ABD1CDG3-F1
#
_cell.length_a   1.000
_cell.length_b   1.000
_cell.length_c   1.000
_cell.angle_alpha   90.00
_cell.angle_beta   90.00
_cell.angle_gamma   90.00
#
_symmetry.space_group_name_H-M   'P 1'
#
loop_
_entity.id
_entity.type
_entity.pdbx_description
1 polymer ?
#
loop_
_entity_poly.entity_id
_entity_poly.type
_entity_poly.pdbx_seq_one_letter_code
_entity_poly.pdbx_strand_id
1 'polypeptide(L)'
;MEEYSRGKATADKSTGRMPKLDSRQKRSLKRIRNRWCKAHKDWRIAQWKEVVYSDESTFTLFPTTGRVYVWRKEAYDLDCLKPTVKHGGGSVMVWGAISWYGVGPIIAVKGTMKADHYRDVENQV
;
A
#
# COMPACT_ATOMS: atom_id res chain seq x y z
N MET A 1 33.69 21.96 18.69
CA MET A 1 32.93 20.82 18.15
C MET A 1 31.48 21.08 18.47
N GLU A 2 30.67 21.47 17.49
CA GLU A 2 29.24 21.77 17.73
C GLU A 2 28.44 20.47 17.85
N GLU A 3 27.68 20.38 18.95
CA GLU A 3 26.94 19.19 19.37
C GLU A 3 25.60 19.14 18.61
N TYR A 4 25.56 18.37 17.52
CA TYR A 4 24.33 18.11 16.77
C TYR A 4 23.51 17.00 17.44
N SER A 5 22.22 17.25 17.70
CA SER A 5 21.32 16.26 18.28
C SER A 5 20.44 15.60 17.20
N ARG A 6 20.20 14.29 17.33
CA ARG A 6 19.31 13.55 16.42
C ARG A 6 17.86 13.74 16.87
N GLY A 7 17.07 14.44 16.08
CA GLY A 7 15.66 14.72 16.35
C GLY A 7 14.71 13.99 15.38
N LYS A 8 13.47 13.76 15.82
CA LYS A 8 12.38 13.41 14.89
C LYS A 8 11.77 14.71 14.37
N ALA A 9 11.60 14.82 13.06
CA ALA A 9 10.61 15.76 12.52
C ALA A 9 9.23 15.26 13.00
N THR A 10 8.51 16.09 13.76
CA THR A 10 7.24 15.68 14.36
C THR A 10 6.15 15.71 13.31
N ALA A 11 5.63 14.54 12.96
CA ALA A 11 4.40 14.37 12.21
C ALA A 11 3.29 13.86 13.15
N ASP A 12 2.09 14.42 13.01
CA ASP A 12 0.86 13.92 13.64
C ASP A 12 0.58 12.48 13.17
N LYS A 13 0.25 11.60 14.11
CA LYS A 13 0.15 10.15 13.92
C LYS A 13 -1.31 9.73 13.96
N SER A 14 -2.01 9.87 12.86
CA SER A 14 -3.34 9.29 12.66
C SER A 14 -3.30 8.18 11.59
N THR A 15 -2.52 7.13 11.83
CA THR A 15 -2.75 5.85 11.15
C THR A 15 -2.88 4.76 12.20
N GLY A 16 -4.12 4.29 12.39
CA GLY A 16 -4.43 3.17 13.27
C GLY A 16 -3.59 1.97 12.87
N ARG A 17 -2.78 1.47 13.80
CA ARG A 17 -1.95 0.29 13.58
C ARG A 17 -2.89 -0.89 13.33
N MET A 18 -2.84 -1.50 12.14
CA MET A 18 -3.62 -2.71 11.89
C MET A 18 -3.33 -3.77 12.96
N PRO A 19 -4.36 -4.40 13.54
CA PRO A 19 -4.19 -5.47 14.50
C PRO A 19 -3.29 -6.56 13.91
N LYS A 20 -2.29 -7.01 14.68
CA LYS A 20 -1.46 -8.13 14.27
C LYS A 20 -2.33 -9.39 14.27
N LEU A 21 -2.19 -10.21 13.24
CA LEU A 21 -2.83 -11.53 13.18
C LEU A 21 -2.41 -12.40 14.38
N ASP A 22 -3.39 -13.06 15.00
CA ASP A 22 -3.14 -14.05 16.03
C ASP A 22 -2.46 -15.30 15.44
N SER A 23 -1.78 -16.05 16.31
CA SER A 23 -1.16 -17.35 16.07
C SER A 23 -2.08 -18.34 15.36
N ARG A 24 -3.39 -18.38 15.66
CA ARG A 24 -4.34 -19.27 14.98
C ARG A 24 -4.59 -18.84 13.54
N GLN A 25 -4.81 -17.55 13.32
CA GLN A 25 -4.99 -16.98 11.98
C GLN A 25 -3.75 -17.19 11.12
N LYS A 26 -2.56 -16.96 11.66
CA LYS A 26 -1.27 -17.22 10.98
C LYS A 26 -1.10 -18.67 10.57
N ARG A 27 -1.41 -19.62 11.47
CA ARG A 27 -1.36 -21.06 11.17
C ARG A 27 -2.36 -21.45 10.08
N SER A 28 -3.58 -20.91 10.13
CA SER A 28 -4.61 -21.13 9.10
C SER A 28 -4.14 -20.64 7.72
N LEU A 29 -3.70 -19.37 7.65
CA LEU A 29 -3.19 -18.77 6.40
C LEU A 29 -1.97 -19.52 5.85
N LYS A 30 -1.05 -19.96 6.72
CA LYS A 30 0.10 -20.79 6.30
C LYS A 30 -0.36 -22.09 5.63
N ARG A 31 -1.37 -22.76 6.19
CA ARG A 31 -1.93 -23.99 5.60
C ARG A 31 -2.58 -23.73 4.24
N ILE A 32 -3.40 -22.68 4.14
CA ILE A 32 -4.07 -22.29 2.88
C ILE A 32 -3.05 -21.97 1.80
N ARG A 33 -2.07 -21.11 2.11
CA ARG A 33 -0.98 -20.76 1.18
C ARG A 33 -0.18 -21.99 0.76
N ASN A 34 0.18 -22.88 1.70
CA ASN A 34 0.90 -24.10 1.38
C ASN A 34 0.11 -25.03 0.46
N ARG A 35 -1.21 -25.19 0.70
CA ARG A 35 -2.09 -25.99 -0.15
C ARG A 35 -2.16 -25.42 -1.56
N TRP A 36 -2.33 -24.11 -1.68
CA TRP A 36 -2.36 -23.43 -2.98
C TRP A 36 -1.04 -23.65 -3.74
N CYS A 37 0.10 -23.38 -3.11
CA CYS A 37 1.41 -23.60 -3.73
C CYS A 37 1.62 -25.06 -4.16
N LYS A 38 1.23 -26.05 -3.33
CA LYS A 38 1.35 -27.47 -3.68
C LYS A 38 0.48 -27.86 -4.87
N ALA A 39 -0.74 -27.32 -4.96
CA ALA A 39 -1.64 -27.59 -6.07
C ALA A 39 -1.16 -26.98 -7.40
N HIS A 40 -0.40 -25.89 -7.34
CA HIS A 40 0.04 -25.11 -8.51
C HIS A 40 1.55 -25.26 -8.79
N LYS A 41 2.26 -26.12 -8.06
CA LYS A 41 3.72 -26.26 -8.16
C LYS A 41 4.19 -26.76 -9.54
N ASP A 42 3.37 -27.60 -10.17
CA ASP A 42 3.68 -28.25 -11.46
C ASP A 42 2.99 -27.54 -12.63
N TRP A 43 2.47 -26.32 -12.40
CA TRP A 43 1.84 -25.54 -13.45
C TRP A 43 2.83 -25.19 -14.55
N ARG A 44 2.43 -25.50 -15.79
CA ARG A 44 3.18 -25.16 -16.99
C ARG A 44 3.00 -23.68 -17.34
N ILE A 45 3.92 -23.15 -18.14
CA ILE A 45 3.86 -21.75 -18.60
C ILE A 45 2.50 -21.43 -19.22
N ALA A 46 1.91 -22.33 -20.00
CA ALA A 46 0.58 -22.13 -20.59
C ALA A 46 -0.50 -21.82 -19.54
N GLN A 47 -0.48 -22.50 -18.39
CA GLN A 47 -1.43 -22.26 -17.30
C GLN A 47 -1.17 -20.92 -16.61
N TRP A 48 0.09 -20.51 -16.46
CA TRP A 48 0.43 -19.20 -15.93
C TRP A 48 0.01 -18.04 -16.85
N LYS A 49 -0.03 -18.28 -18.18
CA LYS A 49 -0.49 -17.28 -19.15
C LYS A 49 -1.98 -16.96 -19.05
N GLU A 50 -2.76 -17.90 -18.54
CA GLU A 50 -4.22 -17.75 -18.35
C GLU A 50 -4.57 -16.98 -17.07
N VAL A 51 -3.59 -16.70 -16.19
CA VAL A 51 -3.82 -15.98 -14.93
C VAL A 51 -3.84 -14.47 -15.18
N VAL A 52 -4.90 -13.83 -14.69
CA VAL A 52 -4.99 -12.38 -14.55
C VAL A 52 -4.83 -12.03 -13.07
N TYR A 53 -3.89 -11.12 -12.78
CA TYR A 53 -3.67 -10.58 -11.44
C TYR A 53 -4.32 -9.21 -11.36
N SER A 54 -5.10 -8.95 -10.33
CA SER A 54 -5.67 -7.63 -10.05
C SER A 54 -5.37 -7.20 -8.62
N ASP A 55 -5.22 -5.90 -8.39
CA ASP A 55 -5.02 -5.33 -7.06
C ASP A 55 -5.46 -3.86 -7.02
N GLU A 56 -5.63 -3.34 -5.81
CA GLU A 56 -5.91 -1.93 -5.56
C GLU A 56 -4.72 -1.26 -4.89
N SER A 57 -4.36 -0.08 -5.40
CA SER A 57 -3.36 0.75 -4.75
C SER A 57 -3.84 2.18 -4.57
N THR A 58 -3.43 2.79 -3.45
CA THR A 58 -3.74 4.18 -3.14
C THR A 58 -2.48 5.03 -3.33
N PHE A 59 -2.54 5.97 -4.27
CA PHE A 59 -1.48 6.92 -4.55
C PHE A 59 -1.78 8.24 -3.83
N THR A 60 -0.89 8.66 -2.93
CA THR A 60 -1.05 9.91 -2.16
C THR A 60 -0.26 11.04 -2.81
N LEU A 61 -0.84 12.23 -2.90
CA LEU A 61 -0.16 13.40 -3.47
C LEU A 61 0.97 13.89 -2.55
N PHE A 62 0.74 13.82 -1.23
CA PHE A 62 1.75 14.11 -0.22
C PHE A 62 2.02 12.85 0.61
N PRO A 63 3.26 12.31 0.56
CA PRO A 63 3.61 11.12 1.32
C PRO A 63 3.56 11.41 2.83
N THR A 64 2.50 10.92 3.49
CA THR A 64 2.33 10.97 4.95
C THR A 64 3.12 9.86 5.65
N THR A 65 3.59 8.87 4.91
CA THR A 65 4.12 7.61 5.45
C THR A 65 5.64 7.55 5.34
N GLY A 66 6.32 8.40 6.10
CA GLY A 66 7.77 8.27 6.27
C GLY A 66 8.25 9.05 7.48
N ARG A 67 8.91 8.36 8.42
CA ARG A 67 9.68 9.03 9.48
C ARG A 67 10.91 9.64 8.83
N VAL A 68 10.92 10.96 8.66
CA VAL A 68 12.12 11.68 8.26
C VAL A 68 12.93 11.98 9.51
N TYR A 69 14.16 11.49 9.55
CA TYR A 69 15.12 11.81 10.60
C TYR A 69 15.97 12.97 10.13
N VAL A 70 16.08 14.01 10.95
CA VAL A 70 16.92 15.18 10.70
C VAL A 70 17.89 15.38 11.86
N TRP A 71 19.07 15.87 11.55
CA TRP A 71 20.05 16.33 12.54
C TRP A 71 19.85 17.83 12.70
N ARG A 72 19.64 18.32 13.92
CA ARG A 72 19.32 19.73 14.14
C ARG A 72 19.88 20.28 15.45
N LYS A 73 20.19 21.57 15.43
CA LYS A 73 20.55 22.37 16.61
C LYS A 73 19.31 22.93 17.30
N GLU A 74 18.36 23.48 16.52
CA GLU A 74 17.09 24.00 17.02
C GLU A 74 15.89 23.24 16.44
N ALA A 75 14.88 22.98 17.28
CA ALA A 75 13.78 22.10 16.94
C ALA A 75 12.71 22.70 16.02
N TYR A 76 12.65 24.04 15.94
CA TYR A 76 11.57 24.78 15.29
C TYR A 76 12.07 25.67 14.15
N ASP A 77 13.33 25.52 13.74
CA ASP A 77 13.82 26.12 12.51
C ASP A 77 13.00 25.60 11.32
N LEU A 78 12.63 26.49 10.40
CA LEU A 78 11.85 26.15 9.20
C LEU A 78 12.56 25.09 8.35
N ASP A 79 13.90 25.12 8.29
CA ASP A 79 14.70 24.10 7.59
C ASP A 79 14.64 22.72 8.27
N CYS A 80 14.21 22.69 9.54
CA CYS A 80 14.05 21.48 10.35
C CYS A 80 12.60 20.99 10.42
N LEU A 81 11.66 21.67 9.75
CA LEU A 81 10.25 21.30 9.69
C LEU A 81 9.91 20.73 8.31
N LYS A 82 9.17 19.62 8.28
CA LYS A 82 8.58 19.11 7.04
C LYS A 82 7.19 19.74 6.89
N PRO A 83 6.93 20.55 5.84
CA PRO A 83 5.59 21.07 5.58
C PRO A 83 4.59 19.93 5.51
N THR A 84 3.47 20.08 6.23
CA THR A 84 2.36 19.13 6.17
C THR A 84 1.14 19.86 5.62
N VAL A 85 0.42 19.20 4.74
CA VAL A 85 -0.89 19.67 4.28
C VAL A 85 -1.95 19.06 5.18
N LYS A 86 -2.87 19.89 5.68
CA LYS A 86 -4.01 19.42 6.46
C LYS A 86 -4.79 18.41 5.61
N HIS A 87 -4.98 17.19 6.12
CA HIS A 87 -5.58 16.03 5.42
C HIS A 87 -4.77 15.37 4.29
N GLY A 88 -3.44 15.56 4.24
CA GLY A 88 -2.57 14.78 3.34
C GLY A 88 -2.69 15.13 1.85
N GLY A 89 -3.40 16.22 1.51
CA GLY A 89 -3.50 16.78 0.15
C GLY A 89 -4.17 15.87 -0.88
N GLY A 90 -4.91 14.87 -0.42
CA GLY A 90 -5.69 13.95 -1.26
C GLY A 90 -4.93 12.70 -1.69
N SER A 91 -5.71 11.69 -2.07
CA SER A 91 -5.21 10.43 -2.61
C SER A 91 -6.14 9.91 -3.70
N VAL A 92 -5.59 9.20 -4.67
CA VAL A 92 -6.34 8.49 -5.71
C VAL A 92 -6.23 7.00 -5.46
N MET A 93 -7.38 6.33 -5.36
CA MET A 93 -7.45 4.87 -5.34
C MET A 93 -7.56 4.38 -6.77
N VAL A 94 -6.73 3.42 -7.14
CA VAL A 94 -6.68 2.86 -8.49
C VAL A 94 -6.82 1.36 -8.39
N TRP A 95 -7.72 0.81 -9.20
CA TRP A 95 -7.78 -0.63 -9.48
C TRP A 95 -7.05 -0.90 -10.78
N GLY A 96 -6.29 -1.99 -10.84
CA GLY A 96 -5.66 -2.41 -12.08
C GLY A 96 -5.52 -3.91 -12.19
N ALA A 97 -5.44 -4.39 -13.43
CA ALA A 97 -5.16 -5.79 -13.72
C ALA A 97 -3.92 -5.93 -14.63
N ILE A 98 -3.21 -7.05 -14.50
CA ILE A 98 -2.07 -7.42 -15.33
C ILE A 98 -2.14 -8.92 -15.63
N SER A 99 -1.79 -9.28 -16.86
CA SER A 99 -1.65 -10.67 -17.28
C SER A 99 -0.29 -10.88 -17.93
N TRP A 100 0.00 -12.12 -18.33
CA TRP A 100 1.18 -12.41 -19.13
C TRP A 100 1.25 -11.57 -20.42
N TYR A 101 0.11 -11.26 -21.01
CA TYR A 101 0.01 -10.58 -22.30
C TYR A 101 0.16 -9.05 -22.19
N GLY A 102 0.18 -8.51 -20.98
CA GLY A 102 0.39 -7.09 -20.74
C GLY A 102 -0.50 -6.54 -19.63
N VAL A 103 -0.52 -5.22 -19.57
CA VAL A 103 -1.29 -4.45 -18.59
C VAL A 103 -2.75 -4.38 -19.07
N GLY A 104 -3.66 -4.79 -18.20
CA GLY A 104 -5.10 -4.64 -18.39
C GLY A 104 -5.60 -3.24 -18.02
N PRO A 105 -6.91 -3.06 -17.84
CA PRO A 105 -7.48 -1.76 -17.51
C PRO A 105 -6.93 -1.21 -16.19
N ILE A 106 -6.73 0.11 -16.15
CA ILE A 106 -6.37 0.87 -14.96
C ILE A 106 -7.49 1.87 -14.71
N ILE A 107 -8.22 1.69 -13.61
CA ILE A 107 -9.45 2.43 -13.32
C ILE A 107 -9.28 3.22 -12.03
N ALA A 108 -9.45 4.54 -12.13
CA ALA A 108 -9.49 5.41 -10.96
C ALA A 108 -10.83 5.23 -10.23
N VAL A 109 -10.77 4.77 -8.98
CA VAL A 109 -11.95 4.58 -8.13
C VAL A 109 -12.19 5.84 -7.31
N LYS A 110 -13.44 6.33 -7.36
CA LYS A 110 -13.84 7.50 -6.58
C LYS A 110 -14.04 7.11 -5.11
N GLY A 111 -13.10 7.51 -4.25
CA GLY A 111 -13.15 7.24 -2.81
C GLY A 111 -12.61 5.85 -2.45
N THR A 112 -13.10 5.27 -1.36
CA THR A 112 -12.70 3.92 -0.92
C THR A 112 -13.45 2.86 -1.72
N MET A 113 -12.75 1.84 -2.19
CA MET A 113 -13.36 0.73 -2.92
C MET A 113 -14.33 -0.04 -2.02
N LYS A 114 -15.56 -0.19 -2.51
CA LYS A 114 -16.63 -0.97 -1.89
C LYS A 114 -17.00 -2.13 -2.81
N ALA A 115 -17.72 -3.11 -2.29
CA ALA A 115 -18.15 -4.28 -3.05
C ALA A 115 -18.92 -3.92 -4.34
N ASP A 116 -19.73 -2.85 -4.33
CA ASP A 116 -20.44 -2.41 -5.55
C ASP A 116 -19.48 -1.91 -6.63
N HIS A 117 -18.43 -1.16 -6.25
CA HIS A 117 -17.43 -0.67 -7.19
C HIS A 117 -16.67 -1.82 -7.87
N TYR A 118 -16.46 -2.96 -7.18
CA TYR A 118 -15.84 -4.14 -7.79
C TYR A 118 -16.68 -4.70 -8.93
N ARG A 119 -18.00 -4.84 -8.73
CA ARG A 119 -18.89 -5.33 -9.79
C ARG A 119 -18.84 -4.41 -11.00
N ASP A 120 -18.85 -3.10 -10.76
CA ASP A 120 -18.84 -2.11 -11.84
C ASP A 120 -17.53 -2.15 -12.61
N VAL A 121 -16.40 -2.35 -11.92
CA VAL A 121 -15.08 -2.47 -12.53
C VAL A 121 -14.93 -3.80 -13.28
N GLU A 122 -15.38 -4.92 -12.73
CA GLU A 122 -15.34 -6.23 -13.39
C GLU A 122 -16.22 -6.27 -14.65
N ASN A 123 -17.37 -5.61 -14.65
CA ASN A 123 -18.25 -5.51 -15.82
C ASN A 123 -17.68 -4.65 -16.96
N GLN A 124 -16.56 -3.94 -16.73
CA GLN A 124 -15.89 -3.10 -17.72
C GLN A 124 -14.66 -3.78 -18.36
N VAL A 125 -14.29 -4.99 -17.92
CA VAL A 125 -13.11 -5.74 -18.39
C VAL A 125 -13.51 -6.96 -19.21
#